data_AF-A0A7S1JMB4-F1
#
_entry.id   AF-A0A7S1JMB4-F1
#
_cell.length_a   1.000
_cell.length_b   1.000
_cell.length_c   1.000
_cell.angle_alpha   90.00
_cell.angle_beta   90.00
_cell.angle_gamma   90.00
#
_symmetry.space_group_name_H-M   'P 1'
#
loop_
_entity.id
_entity.type
_entity.pdbx_description
1 polymer ?
#
loop_
_entity_poly.entity_id
_entity_poly.type
_entity_poly.pdbx_seq_one_letter_code
_entity_poly.pdbx_strand_id
1 'polypeptide(L)'
;MAGRGSIFSTFGRPLSRLKRCVAVEFDNGDEALLVSEEVCRQYTFFKGLLDGKFQESSERSVTLTEISRPIAKVLLQNKDDMAKGLTRENLMLCLVGLDFLQPVDGKAVREAMNRSIARNHLLDRSGLCRGLLNLSFENLFVRELVRNYRDVLTACGPFVLEHAQRVRARWERSSSSWPDTISRYVVSLLSRLLAGIESGNHRPSLSTIKRFTMKVTNSSTFAEAAAEVFECERLAEEIRIEADKPGSVTPARSDGFSAWIRGLTEEDDSITGHYMNVEPPAEETKSSEDVLLKDPRRIEVAIRRHPAMHERSVFCYSVHQVEVGTCGDDEEGLEEDTCIVASEGFAFTHVDPHTGAGMPIFSMGLLRCSMTHVESWDNHEDKEAFGEWGKKLQQAKNHIIIRSHPMRCLVLHCLRMMICEGHWADIQVVGSSITREVAEHMAIYLANMTADGVSPLRVLTAWMSGWDRQRHMDEWDKGR
;
A
#
# COMPACT_ATOMS: atom_id res chain seq x y z
N MET A 1 87.94 -5.89 -21.32
CA MET A 1 87.91 -6.44 -19.94
C MET A 1 87.10 -5.50 -19.07
N ALA A 2 86.32 -6.09 -18.16
CA ALA A 2 85.51 -5.54 -17.05
C ALA A 2 85.88 -4.13 -16.54
N GLY A 3 84.97 -3.27 -16.08
CA GLY A 3 83.70 -3.50 -15.38
C GLY A 3 83.77 -2.91 -13.96
N ARG A 4 82.61 -2.47 -13.42
CA ARG A 4 82.31 -1.85 -12.10
C ARG A 4 82.33 -0.31 -12.11
N GLY A 5 81.32 0.42 -11.63
CA GLY A 5 80.03 0.09 -11.00
C GLY A 5 79.45 1.35 -10.35
N SER A 6 78.13 1.51 -10.48
CA SER A 6 77.13 2.17 -9.60
C SER A 6 77.56 3.32 -8.67
N ILE A 7 76.82 4.44 -8.71
CA ILE A 7 76.04 4.97 -7.56
C ILE A 7 74.82 5.74 -8.11
N PHE A 8 73.73 5.57 -7.38
CA PHE A 8 72.33 5.92 -7.60
C PHE A 8 71.94 7.40 -7.56
N SER A 9 70.68 7.64 -7.98
CA SER A 9 69.72 8.65 -7.45
C SER A 9 69.86 10.06 -8.06
N THR A 10 68.82 10.74 -8.55
CA THR A 10 67.41 10.83 -8.09
C THR A 10 66.50 11.39 -9.20
N PHE A 11 65.19 11.15 -9.09
CA PHE A 11 64.05 11.61 -9.92
C PHE A 11 63.58 10.72 -11.08
N GLY A 12 63.43 9.42 -10.80
CA GLY A 12 62.28 8.68 -11.30
C GLY A 12 61.04 9.06 -10.49
N ARG A 13 60.04 9.70 -11.09
CA ARG A 13 58.69 9.76 -10.52
C ARG A 13 58.17 8.32 -10.40
N PRO A 14 57.66 7.86 -9.26
CA PRO A 14 57.12 6.52 -9.13
C PRO A 14 55.83 6.41 -9.97
N LEU A 15 55.76 5.38 -10.81
CA LEU A 15 54.57 4.88 -11.51
C LEU A 15 53.57 4.26 -10.52
N SER A 16 53.27 4.92 -9.40
CA SER A 16 52.32 4.45 -8.39
C SER A 16 50.97 5.12 -8.58
N ARG A 17 50.24 4.75 -9.64
CA ARG A 17 48.76 4.90 -9.76
C ARG A 17 48.23 4.30 -11.08
N LEU A 18 48.66 3.10 -11.46
CA LEU A 18 47.83 2.30 -12.37
C LEU A 18 46.56 1.97 -11.58
N LYS A 19 45.43 2.64 -11.90
CA LYS A 19 44.12 2.23 -11.42
C LYS A 19 43.99 0.76 -11.77
N ARG A 20 43.86 -0.11 -10.77
CA ARG A 20 43.61 -1.52 -11.04
C ARG A 20 42.31 -1.60 -11.83
N CYS A 21 42.33 -2.35 -12.92
CA CYS A 21 41.21 -2.50 -13.84
C CYS A 21 40.81 -3.97 -13.91
N VAL A 22 39.53 -4.18 -14.19
CA VAL A 22 38.94 -5.45 -14.56
C VAL A 22 38.64 -5.40 -16.05
N ALA A 23 39.06 -6.41 -16.79
CA ALA A 23 38.65 -6.61 -18.17
C ALA A 23 37.26 -7.25 -18.18
N VAL A 24 36.31 -6.62 -18.87
CA VAL A 24 34.94 -7.13 -19.00
C VAL A 24 34.74 -7.56 -20.45
N GLU A 25 34.64 -8.86 -20.66
CA GLU A 25 34.47 -9.51 -21.97
C GLU A 25 32.99 -9.79 -22.26
N PHE A 26 32.65 -10.01 -23.53
CA PHE A 26 31.27 -10.21 -24.00
C PHE A 26 31.21 -11.32 -25.06
N ASP A 27 30.15 -12.14 -25.02
CA ASP A 27 30.00 -13.35 -25.86
C ASP A 27 29.99 -13.08 -27.37
N ASN A 28 29.68 -11.85 -27.77
CA ASN A 28 29.61 -11.44 -29.16
C ASN A 28 31.00 -11.18 -29.80
N GLY A 29 32.10 -11.42 -29.07
CA GLY A 29 33.46 -11.23 -29.56
C GLY A 29 33.90 -9.76 -29.64
N ASP A 30 33.17 -8.87 -28.96
CA ASP A 30 33.55 -7.47 -28.84
C ASP A 30 34.82 -7.29 -28.00
N GLU A 31 35.57 -6.21 -28.28
CA GLU A 31 36.74 -5.83 -27.48
C GLU A 31 36.37 -5.61 -26.00
N ALA A 32 37.16 -6.21 -25.10
CA ALA A 32 36.99 -6.10 -23.66
C ALA A 32 36.89 -4.65 -23.18
N LEU A 33 35.93 -4.38 -22.30
CA LEU A 33 35.77 -3.09 -21.65
C LEU A 33 36.65 -3.05 -20.40
N LEU A 34 37.64 -2.16 -20.37
CA LEU A 34 38.48 -1.94 -19.19
C LEU A 34 37.75 -1.04 -18.18
N VAL A 35 37.37 -1.61 -17.04
CA VAL A 35 36.62 -0.92 -15.98
C VAL A 35 37.50 -0.83 -14.73
N SER A 36 37.57 0.34 -14.08
CA SER A 36 38.34 0.45 -12.85
C SER A 36 37.73 -0.39 -11.73
N GLU A 37 38.57 -1.05 -10.92
CA GLU A 37 38.12 -1.83 -9.75
C GLU A 37 37.19 -1.04 -8.82
N GLU A 38 37.40 0.28 -8.71
CA GLU A 38 36.57 1.14 -7.88
C GLU A 38 35.11 1.23 -8.34
N VAL A 39 34.89 1.16 -9.65
CA VAL A 39 33.54 1.06 -10.21
C VAL A 39 32.98 -0.34 -10.00
N CYS A 40 33.79 -1.38 -10.19
CA CYS A 40 33.37 -2.76 -9.93
C CYS A 40 32.94 -2.98 -8.47
N ARG A 41 33.60 -2.34 -7.49
CA ARG A 41 33.23 -2.40 -6.06
C ARG A 41 31.81 -1.88 -5.76
N GLN A 42 31.22 -1.09 -6.65
CA GLN A 42 29.85 -0.57 -6.48
C GLN A 42 28.78 -1.66 -6.72
N TYR A 43 29.16 -2.84 -7.21
CA TYR A 43 28.23 -3.91 -7.58
C TYR A 43 28.59 -5.21 -6.87
N THR A 44 27.57 -5.88 -6.33
CA THR A 44 27.73 -7.16 -5.62
C THR A 44 28.22 -8.26 -6.56
N PHE A 45 27.84 -8.21 -7.84
CA PHE A 45 28.29 -9.14 -8.87
C PHE A 45 29.82 -9.34 -8.89
N PHE A 46 30.61 -8.26 -8.83
CA PHE A 46 32.07 -8.35 -8.89
C PHE A 46 32.71 -8.73 -7.55
N LYS A 47 31.96 -8.83 -6.44
CA LYS A 47 32.53 -9.05 -5.11
C LYS A 47 33.38 -10.31 -5.06
N GLY A 48 32.91 -11.42 -5.62
CA GLY A 48 33.66 -12.67 -5.63
C GLY A 48 34.97 -12.60 -6.45
N LEU A 49 34.92 -11.92 -7.59
CA LEU A 49 36.10 -11.65 -8.44
C LEU A 49 37.13 -10.75 -7.73
N LEU A 50 36.65 -9.74 -7.00
CA LEU A 50 37.51 -8.79 -6.30
C LEU A 50 38.14 -9.42 -5.05
N ASP A 51 37.37 -10.25 -4.34
CA ASP A 51 37.78 -10.98 -3.13
C ASP A 51 38.78 -12.12 -3.40
N GLY A 52 39.05 -12.47 -4.66
CA GLY A 52 40.00 -13.55 -4.98
C GLY A 52 39.41 -14.96 -4.89
N LYS A 53 38.07 -15.11 -4.95
CA LYS A 53 37.40 -16.38 -4.67
C LYS A 53 37.44 -17.39 -5.83
N PHE A 54 37.85 -16.94 -7.02
CA PHE A 54 37.81 -17.73 -8.26
C PHE A 54 39.10 -17.56 -9.08
N GLN A 55 39.38 -18.47 -10.02
CA GLN A 55 40.58 -18.41 -10.87
C GLN A 55 40.64 -17.12 -11.70
N GLU A 56 39.50 -16.67 -12.19
CA GLU A 56 39.26 -15.42 -12.92
C GLU A 56 39.72 -14.18 -12.12
N SER A 57 39.79 -14.30 -10.79
CA SER A 57 40.27 -13.23 -9.91
C SER A 57 41.76 -12.96 -10.08
N SER A 58 42.53 -13.98 -10.48
CA SER A 58 43.97 -13.84 -10.78
C SER A 58 44.20 -13.14 -12.12
N GLU A 59 43.31 -13.36 -13.09
CA GLU A 59 43.35 -12.77 -14.42
C GLU A 59 42.67 -11.39 -14.48
N ARG A 60 41.87 -11.04 -13.46
CA ARG A 60 41.06 -9.81 -13.40
C ARG A 60 40.20 -9.64 -14.66
N SER A 61 39.69 -10.74 -15.20
CA SER A 61 38.76 -10.75 -16.35
C SER A 61 37.44 -11.38 -15.95
N VAL A 62 36.34 -10.96 -16.59
CA VAL A 62 35.02 -11.59 -16.44
C VAL A 62 34.19 -11.41 -17.71
N THR A 63 33.47 -12.45 -18.10
CA THR A 63 32.57 -12.40 -19.25
C THR A 63 31.14 -12.08 -18.81
N LEU A 64 30.52 -11.08 -19.43
CA LEU A 64 29.11 -10.73 -19.23
C LEU A 64 28.26 -11.26 -20.39
N THR A 65 27.32 -12.13 -20.07
CA THR A 65 26.38 -12.74 -21.03
C THR A 65 25.02 -12.02 -21.03
N GLU A 66 24.57 -11.54 -19.86
CA GLU A 66 23.24 -10.93 -19.66
C GLU A 66 23.17 -9.46 -20.09
N ILE A 67 24.31 -8.79 -20.25
CA ILE A 67 24.38 -7.35 -20.54
C ILE A 67 25.25 -7.12 -21.78
N SER A 68 24.67 -6.50 -22.81
CA SER A 68 25.43 -6.11 -23.99
C SER A 68 26.45 -5.01 -23.70
N ARG A 69 27.54 -4.98 -24.47
CA ARG A 69 28.62 -3.99 -24.31
C ARG A 69 28.14 -2.53 -24.30
N PRO A 70 27.19 -2.07 -25.15
CA PRO A 70 26.70 -0.69 -25.07
C PRO A 70 26.04 -0.35 -23.74
N ILE A 71 25.31 -1.31 -23.14
CA ILE A 71 24.66 -1.12 -21.85
C ILE A 71 25.68 -1.16 -20.73
N ALA A 72 26.64 -2.09 -20.77
CA ALA A 72 27.73 -2.16 -19.81
C ALA A 72 28.56 -0.86 -19.79
N LYS A 73 28.78 -0.22 -20.95
CA LYS A 73 29.44 1.09 -21.03
C LYS A 73 28.70 2.19 -20.27
N VAL A 74 27.38 2.14 -20.18
CA VAL A 74 26.58 3.10 -19.41
C VAL A 74 26.59 2.73 -17.93
N LEU A 75 26.38 1.45 -17.61
CA LEU A 75 26.23 0.99 -16.24
C LEU A 75 27.55 0.99 -15.47
N LEU A 76 28.65 0.56 -16.07
CA LEU A 76 29.95 0.43 -15.42
C LEU A 76 30.69 1.78 -15.39
N GLN A 77 30.03 2.78 -14.83
CA GLN A 77 30.54 4.12 -14.55
C GLN A 77 30.19 4.52 -13.10
N ASN A 78 30.58 5.71 -12.66
CA ASN A 78 30.03 6.25 -11.40
C ASN A 78 28.53 6.58 -11.58
N LYS A 79 27.80 6.66 -10.46
CA LYS A 79 26.35 6.87 -10.46
C LYS A 79 25.88 8.13 -11.23
N ASP A 80 26.68 9.21 -11.22
CA ASP A 80 26.31 10.48 -11.85
C ASP A 80 26.50 10.44 -13.37
N ASP A 81 27.57 9.82 -13.85
CA ASP A 81 27.83 9.66 -15.27
C ASP A 81 26.92 8.60 -15.89
N MET A 82 26.65 7.52 -15.16
CA MET A 82 25.60 6.55 -15.52
C MET A 82 24.25 7.24 -15.67
N ALA A 83 23.86 8.11 -14.74
CA ALA A 83 22.60 8.85 -14.81
C ALA A 83 22.51 9.78 -16.03
N LYS A 84 23.64 10.37 -16.47
CA LYS A 84 23.72 11.17 -17.71
C LYS A 84 23.63 10.33 -18.98
N GLY A 85 24.12 9.09 -18.93
CA GLY A 85 24.10 8.14 -20.06
C GLY A 85 22.74 7.49 -20.31
N LEU A 86 21.75 7.68 -19.43
CA LEU A 86 20.41 7.16 -19.62
C LEU A 86 19.66 7.92 -20.72
N THR A 87 19.10 7.16 -21.65
CA THR A 87 18.22 7.65 -22.72
C THR A 87 16.93 6.86 -22.72
N ARG A 88 15.97 7.29 -23.55
CA ARG A 88 14.69 6.58 -23.71
C ARG A 88 14.87 5.17 -24.27
N GLU A 89 15.85 5.00 -25.14
CA GLU A 89 16.11 3.76 -25.86
C GLU A 89 16.83 2.72 -25.00
N ASN A 90 17.67 3.16 -24.06
CA ASN A 90 18.47 2.25 -23.22
C ASN A 90 17.91 2.04 -21.81
N LEU A 91 16.98 2.88 -21.33
CA LEU A 91 16.50 2.87 -19.94
C LEU A 91 16.11 1.47 -19.44
N MET A 92 15.26 0.77 -20.18
CA MET A 92 14.78 -0.55 -19.76
C MET A 92 15.91 -1.58 -19.64
N LEU A 93 16.82 -1.60 -20.62
CA LEU A 93 17.97 -2.51 -20.61
C LEU A 93 18.95 -2.16 -19.50
N CYS A 94 19.18 -0.87 -19.24
CA CYS A 94 19.97 -0.41 -18.11
C CYS A 94 19.37 -0.84 -16.77
N LEU A 95 18.05 -0.73 -16.60
CA LEU A 95 17.37 -1.13 -15.37
C LEU A 95 17.45 -2.65 -15.11
N VAL A 96 17.28 -3.47 -16.14
CA VAL A 96 17.50 -4.93 -16.04
C VAL A 96 18.96 -5.25 -15.73
N GLY A 97 19.90 -4.59 -16.41
CA GLY A 97 21.32 -4.75 -16.13
C GLY A 97 21.70 -4.34 -14.69
N LEU A 98 21.06 -3.33 -14.12
CA LEU A 98 21.24 -2.97 -12.71
C LEU A 98 20.67 -4.02 -11.76
N ASP A 99 19.56 -4.65 -12.08
CA ASP A 99 19.05 -5.77 -11.29
C ASP A 99 20.03 -6.95 -11.27
N PHE A 100 20.62 -7.27 -12.44
CA PHE A 100 21.65 -8.30 -12.57
C PHE A 100 22.94 -7.96 -11.81
N LEU A 101 23.47 -6.74 -11.96
CA LEU A 101 24.73 -6.34 -11.33
C LEU A 101 24.62 -6.15 -9.80
N GLN A 102 23.40 -5.91 -9.29
CA GLN A 102 23.09 -5.75 -7.86
C GLN A 102 23.95 -4.68 -7.17
N PRO A 103 23.69 -3.37 -7.39
CA PRO A 103 24.43 -2.29 -6.76
C PRO A 103 24.43 -2.41 -5.24
N VAL A 104 25.60 -2.24 -4.62
CA VAL A 104 25.79 -2.28 -3.17
C VAL A 104 24.96 -1.17 -2.50
N ASP A 105 25.01 0.05 -3.05
CA ASP A 105 24.15 1.16 -2.65
C ASP A 105 22.97 1.32 -3.63
N GLY A 106 22.07 0.32 -3.63
CA GLY A 106 20.92 0.32 -4.51
C GLY A 106 19.99 1.53 -4.34
N LYS A 107 19.92 2.12 -3.12
CA LYS A 107 19.10 3.30 -2.85
C LYS A 107 19.66 4.52 -3.59
N ALA A 108 20.94 4.85 -3.39
CA ALA A 108 21.54 6.01 -4.05
C ALA A 108 21.54 5.90 -5.58
N VAL A 109 21.71 4.68 -6.10
CA VAL A 109 21.59 4.43 -7.54
C VAL A 109 20.17 4.71 -8.02
N ARG A 110 19.13 4.15 -7.38
CA ARG A 110 17.74 4.43 -7.75
C ARG A 110 17.40 5.92 -7.66
N GLU A 111 17.93 6.64 -6.69
CA GLU A 111 17.71 8.09 -6.56
C GLU A 111 18.32 8.84 -7.74
N ALA A 112 19.52 8.46 -8.17
CA ALA A 112 20.16 9.03 -9.36
C ALA A 112 19.36 8.73 -10.64
N MET A 113 18.85 7.51 -10.79
CA MET A 113 17.98 7.13 -11.91
C MET A 113 16.69 7.94 -11.91
N ASN A 114 16.01 8.06 -10.76
CA ASN A 114 14.77 8.84 -10.65
C ASN A 114 14.99 10.31 -11.04
N ARG A 115 16.08 10.93 -10.58
CA ARG A 115 16.43 12.30 -10.97
C ARG A 115 16.63 12.43 -12.49
N SER A 116 17.27 11.45 -13.13
CA SER A 116 17.47 11.46 -14.59
C SER A 116 16.15 11.25 -15.34
N ILE A 117 15.32 10.31 -14.89
CA ILE A 117 13.98 10.05 -15.44
C ILE A 117 13.12 11.31 -15.43
N ALA A 118 13.10 12.02 -14.30
CA ALA A 118 12.35 13.27 -14.15
C ALA A 118 12.92 14.39 -15.04
N ARG A 119 14.23 14.63 -15.02
CA ARG A 119 14.88 15.71 -15.80
C ARG A 119 14.72 15.53 -17.31
N ASN A 120 14.77 14.30 -17.79
CA ASN A 120 14.72 14.00 -19.22
C ASN A 120 13.31 13.66 -19.72
N HIS A 121 12.28 13.78 -18.86
CA HIS A 121 10.90 13.45 -19.19
C HIS A 121 10.79 12.07 -19.88
N LEU A 122 11.44 11.06 -19.28
CA LEU A 122 11.53 9.73 -19.90
C LEU A 122 10.19 8.98 -19.82
N LEU A 123 9.30 9.34 -18.89
CA LEU A 123 8.02 8.67 -18.67
C LEU A 123 6.82 9.32 -19.38
N ASP A 124 7.04 10.32 -20.23
CA ASP A 124 5.94 10.96 -21.00
C ASP A 124 5.29 9.99 -22.02
N ARG A 125 5.99 8.91 -22.37
CA ARG A 125 5.50 7.89 -23.29
C ARG A 125 4.87 6.73 -22.54
N SER A 126 3.60 6.46 -22.84
CA SER A 126 2.86 5.31 -22.30
C SER A 126 3.57 3.97 -22.50
N GLY A 127 4.32 3.81 -23.61
CA GLY A 127 5.08 2.59 -23.88
C GLY A 127 6.19 2.31 -22.86
N LEU A 128 6.87 3.36 -22.39
CA LEU A 128 7.92 3.22 -21.38
C LEU A 128 7.34 2.92 -20.00
N CYS A 129 6.22 3.56 -19.63
CA CYS A 129 5.51 3.23 -18.39
C CYS A 129 5.04 1.78 -18.36
N ARG A 130 4.46 1.28 -19.46
CA ARG A 130 4.06 -0.14 -19.59
C ARG A 130 5.24 -1.08 -19.48
N GLY A 131 6.33 -0.80 -20.19
CA GLY A 131 7.54 -1.62 -20.14
C GLY A 131 8.17 -1.65 -18.75
N LEU A 132 8.26 -0.48 -18.10
CA LEU A 132 8.77 -0.34 -16.75
C LEU A 132 7.91 -1.11 -15.73
N LEU A 133 6.59 -0.99 -15.83
CA LEU A 133 5.65 -1.74 -15.01
C LEU A 133 5.80 -3.24 -15.23
N ASN A 134 5.90 -3.71 -16.48
CA ASN A 134 6.11 -5.13 -16.78
C ASN A 134 7.39 -5.67 -16.13
N LEU A 135 8.51 -4.94 -16.26
CA LEU A 135 9.80 -5.34 -15.68
C LEU A 135 9.77 -5.36 -14.14
N SER A 136 9.04 -4.44 -13.52
CA SER A 136 8.95 -4.33 -12.04
C SER A 136 8.31 -5.55 -11.35
N PHE A 137 7.52 -6.35 -12.07
CA PHE A 137 6.97 -7.59 -11.53
C PHE A 137 8.05 -8.66 -11.37
N GLU A 138 9.10 -8.63 -12.18
CA GLU A 138 10.13 -9.67 -12.26
C GLU A 138 11.45 -9.23 -11.61
N ASN A 139 11.79 -7.94 -11.68
CA ASN A 139 13.07 -7.38 -11.25
C ASN A 139 12.91 -6.58 -9.95
N LEU A 140 13.63 -6.95 -8.89
CA LEU A 140 13.50 -6.34 -7.56
C LEU A 140 13.96 -4.87 -7.57
N PHE A 141 15.08 -4.57 -8.24
CA PHE A 141 15.61 -3.23 -8.37
C PHE A 141 14.61 -2.29 -9.03
N VAL A 142 13.96 -2.77 -10.10
CA VAL A 142 12.95 -2.01 -10.85
C VAL A 142 11.68 -1.84 -10.01
N ARG A 143 11.26 -2.87 -9.27
CA ARG A 143 10.13 -2.78 -8.34
C ARG A 143 10.32 -1.69 -7.30
N GLU A 144 11.49 -1.66 -6.67
CA GLU A 144 11.82 -0.64 -5.66
C GLU A 144 11.90 0.76 -6.27
N LEU A 145 12.34 0.89 -7.54
CA LEU A 145 12.29 2.16 -8.27
C LEU A 145 10.85 2.60 -8.57
N VAL A 146 9.96 1.70 -8.98
CA VAL A 146 8.57 2.08 -9.24
C VAL A 146 7.83 2.38 -7.94
N ARG A 147 8.05 1.58 -6.88
CA ARG A 147 7.34 1.73 -5.59
C ARG A 147 7.72 3.00 -4.84
N ASN A 148 9.02 3.26 -4.69
CA ASN A 148 9.49 4.24 -3.71
C ASN A 148 9.54 5.68 -4.26
N TYR A 149 9.37 5.85 -5.58
CA TYR A 149 9.44 7.16 -6.21
C TYR A 149 8.08 7.56 -6.77
N ARG A 150 7.46 8.54 -6.11
CA ARG A 150 6.07 8.95 -6.33
C ARG A 150 5.75 9.27 -7.80
N ASP A 151 6.64 9.95 -8.51
CA ASP A 151 6.40 10.34 -9.90
C ASP A 151 6.37 9.12 -10.83
N VAL A 152 7.30 8.18 -10.61
CA VAL A 152 7.36 6.91 -11.35
C VAL A 152 6.13 6.06 -11.04
N LEU A 153 5.76 5.94 -9.75
CA LEU A 153 4.56 5.23 -9.33
C LEU A 153 3.30 5.83 -9.96
N THR A 154 3.21 7.16 -9.99
CA THR A 154 2.08 7.91 -10.56
C THR A 154 1.97 7.70 -12.07
N ALA A 155 3.09 7.70 -12.79
CA ALA A 155 3.11 7.44 -14.22
C ALA A 155 2.75 5.98 -14.58
N CYS A 156 3.22 5.02 -13.78
CA CYS A 156 3.00 3.59 -14.04
C CYS A 156 1.65 3.06 -13.53
N GLY A 157 1.14 3.61 -12.42
CA GLY A 157 -0.08 3.15 -11.74
C GLY A 157 -1.28 2.89 -12.65
N PRO A 158 -1.63 3.81 -13.57
CA PRO A 158 -2.75 3.61 -14.51
C PRO A 158 -2.69 2.32 -15.34
N PHE A 159 -1.48 1.86 -15.68
CA PHE A 159 -1.29 0.69 -16.53
C PHE A 159 -1.47 -0.63 -15.78
N VAL A 160 -1.65 -0.62 -14.44
CA VAL A 160 -1.91 -1.85 -13.66
C VAL A 160 -3.14 -2.61 -14.16
N LEU A 161 -4.13 -1.90 -14.73
CA LEU A 161 -5.33 -2.48 -15.33
C LEU A 161 -5.03 -3.43 -16.52
N GLU A 162 -3.88 -3.28 -17.16
CA GLU A 162 -3.42 -4.15 -18.25
C GLU A 162 -2.75 -5.44 -17.73
N HIS A 163 -2.38 -5.49 -16.45
CA HIS A 163 -1.61 -6.58 -15.82
C HIS A 163 -2.44 -7.45 -14.88
N ALA A 164 -3.72 -7.65 -15.17
CA ALA A 164 -4.64 -8.43 -14.33
C ALA A 164 -4.11 -9.82 -13.91
N GLN A 165 -3.38 -10.52 -14.78
CA GLN A 165 -2.81 -11.83 -14.46
C GLN A 165 -1.70 -11.76 -13.39
N ARG A 166 -0.92 -10.69 -13.36
CA ARG A 166 0.12 -10.48 -12.33
C ARG A 166 -0.52 -10.14 -10.99
N VAL A 167 -1.61 -9.37 -11.01
CA VAL A 167 -2.40 -9.04 -9.81
C VAL A 167 -3.13 -10.28 -9.29
N ARG A 168 -3.74 -11.08 -10.18
CA ARG A 168 -4.36 -12.38 -9.87
C ARG A 168 -3.42 -13.32 -9.12
N ALA A 169 -2.19 -13.47 -9.62
CA ALA A 169 -1.19 -14.33 -8.97
C ALA A 169 -0.84 -13.89 -7.54
N ARG A 170 -1.17 -12.65 -7.15
CA ARG A 170 -1.07 -12.15 -5.77
C ARG A 170 -2.40 -12.26 -5.03
N TRP A 171 -3.52 -11.99 -5.70
CA TRP A 171 -4.86 -12.25 -5.19
C TRP A 171 -5.00 -13.68 -4.67
N GLU A 172 -4.71 -14.69 -5.50
CA GLU A 172 -4.83 -16.11 -5.14
C GLU A 172 -3.87 -16.56 -4.02
N ARG A 173 -2.72 -15.89 -3.87
CA ARG A 173 -1.71 -16.20 -2.85
C ARG A 173 -1.86 -15.38 -1.57
N SER A 174 -2.72 -14.37 -1.56
CA SER A 174 -2.92 -13.52 -0.39
C SER A 174 -3.68 -14.32 0.66
N SER A 175 -2.97 -14.88 1.63
CA SER A 175 -3.51 -15.27 2.93
C SER A 175 -3.67 -14.03 3.82
N SER A 176 -4.43 -14.15 4.91
CA SER A 176 -4.61 -13.12 5.94
C SER A 176 -3.33 -12.76 6.72
N SER A 177 -2.18 -13.31 6.34
CA SER A 177 -0.87 -13.02 6.92
C SER A 177 -0.17 -11.85 6.20
N TRP A 178 0.79 -11.22 6.90
CA TRP A 178 1.55 -10.05 6.45
C TRP A 178 1.87 -10.07 4.95
N PRO A 179 1.44 -9.05 4.18
CA PRO A 179 1.61 -9.07 2.74
C PRO A 179 3.09 -9.11 2.35
N ASP A 180 3.41 -10.05 1.47
CA ASP A 180 4.73 -10.15 0.84
C ASP A 180 5.09 -8.81 0.14
N THR A 181 6.37 -8.59 -0.14
CA THR A 181 6.85 -7.35 -0.76
C THR A 181 6.16 -7.04 -2.09
N ILE A 182 5.66 -8.06 -2.80
CA ILE A 182 4.97 -7.92 -4.08
C ILE A 182 3.50 -7.56 -3.88
N SER A 183 2.82 -8.11 -2.88
CA SER A 183 1.46 -7.72 -2.51
C SER A 183 1.42 -6.25 -2.09
N ARG A 184 2.36 -5.79 -1.25
CA ARG A 184 2.51 -4.36 -0.92
C ARG A 184 2.73 -3.50 -2.16
N TYR A 185 3.56 -3.97 -3.09
CA TYR A 185 3.79 -3.27 -4.36
C TYR A 185 2.51 -3.17 -5.22
N VAL A 186 1.75 -4.25 -5.34
CA VAL A 186 0.47 -4.27 -6.07
C VAL A 186 -0.53 -3.31 -5.41
N VAL A 187 -0.63 -3.32 -4.08
CA VAL A 187 -1.50 -2.37 -3.37
C VAL A 187 -1.08 -0.93 -3.64
N SER A 188 0.22 -0.60 -3.58
CA SER A 188 0.71 0.74 -3.92
C SER A 188 0.31 1.18 -5.35
N LEU A 189 0.36 0.27 -6.32
CA LEU A 189 -0.10 0.54 -7.69
C LEU A 189 -1.60 0.78 -7.77
N LEU A 190 -2.42 -0.05 -7.12
CA LEU A 190 -3.88 0.09 -7.10
C LEU A 190 -4.31 1.38 -6.39
N SER A 191 -3.72 1.68 -5.23
CA SER A 191 -3.92 2.93 -4.50
C SER A 191 -3.54 4.15 -5.35
N ARG A 192 -2.52 4.04 -6.21
CA ARG A 192 -2.15 5.12 -7.14
C ARG A 192 -3.07 5.26 -8.33
N LEU A 193 -3.53 4.14 -8.91
CA LEU A 193 -4.58 4.15 -9.91
C LEU A 193 -5.83 4.88 -9.37
N LEU A 194 -6.28 4.54 -8.16
CA LEU A 194 -7.45 5.15 -7.52
C LEU A 194 -7.27 6.66 -7.31
N ALA A 195 -6.11 7.11 -6.82
CA ALA A 195 -5.81 8.54 -6.70
C ALA A 195 -5.83 9.27 -8.06
N GLY A 196 -5.35 8.60 -9.12
CA GLY A 196 -5.42 9.11 -10.49
C GLY A 196 -6.86 9.23 -11.02
N ILE A 197 -7.73 8.29 -10.65
CA ILE A 197 -9.16 8.30 -10.98
C ILE A 197 -9.88 9.43 -10.23
N GLU A 198 -9.64 9.55 -8.93
CA GLU A 198 -10.23 10.56 -8.05
C GLU A 198 -9.88 11.99 -8.52
N SER A 199 -8.61 12.25 -8.80
CA SER A 199 -8.14 13.52 -9.36
C SER A 199 -8.59 13.79 -10.80
N GLY A 200 -9.13 12.77 -11.49
CA GLY A 200 -9.57 12.87 -12.88
C GLY A 200 -8.45 12.86 -13.92
N ASN A 201 -7.20 12.64 -13.49
CA ASN A 201 -6.01 12.49 -14.34
C ASN A 201 -6.03 11.17 -15.13
N HIS A 202 -6.75 10.17 -14.64
CA HIS A 202 -7.00 8.92 -15.34
C HIS A 202 -8.51 8.62 -15.36
N ARG A 203 -9.04 8.21 -16.52
CA ARG A 203 -10.47 7.92 -16.70
C ARG A 203 -10.64 6.58 -17.41
N PRO A 204 -10.44 5.46 -16.70
CA PRO A 204 -10.65 4.14 -17.28
C PRO A 204 -12.14 3.95 -17.56
N SER A 205 -12.48 3.26 -18.65
CA SER A 205 -13.88 2.96 -18.96
C SER A 205 -14.44 1.93 -17.96
N LEU A 206 -15.76 1.95 -17.74
CA LEU A 206 -16.46 0.92 -16.95
C LEU A 206 -16.10 -0.49 -17.42
N SER A 207 -16.04 -0.71 -18.74
CA SER A 207 -15.69 -2.01 -19.33
C SER A 207 -14.25 -2.45 -19.01
N THR A 208 -13.32 -1.50 -18.91
CA THR A 208 -11.91 -1.77 -18.57
C THR A 208 -11.79 -2.26 -17.14
N ILE A 209 -12.42 -1.57 -16.20
CA ILE A 209 -12.36 -1.94 -14.78
C ILE A 209 -13.11 -3.25 -14.54
N LYS A 210 -14.33 -3.41 -15.08
CA LYS A 210 -15.08 -4.69 -14.98
C LYS A 210 -14.23 -5.88 -15.45
N ARG A 211 -13.61 -5.77 -16.64
CA ARG A 211 -12.76 -6.82 -17.20
C ARG A 211 -11.51 -7.08 -16.35
N PHE A 212 -10.91 -6.03 -15.80
CA PHE A 212 -9.78 -6.17 -14.88
C PHE A 212 -10.19 -6.96 -13.64
N THR A 213 -11.26 -6.54 -12.94
CA THR A 213 -11.75 -7.20 -11.73
C THR A 213 -12.05 -8.67 -12.00
N MET A 214 -12.83 -8.99 -13.05
CA MET A 214 -13.15 -10.37 -13.43
C MET A 214 -11.90 -11.23 -13.69
N LYS A 215 -10.88 -10.67 -14.34
CA LYS A 215 -9.62 -11.39 -14.58
C LYS A 215 -8.80 -11.61 -13.31
N VAL A 216 -8.84 -10.66 -12.37
CA VAL A 216 -8.13 -10.76 -11.09
C VAL A 216 -8.75 -11.83 -10.19
N THR A 217 -10.08 -11.84 -10.10
CA THR A 217 -10.87 -12.78 -9.29
C THR A 217 -11.11 -14.11 -9.99
N ASN A 218 -10.79 -14.22 -11.29
CA ASN A 218 -11.12 -15.39 -12.11
C ASN A 218 -12.63 -15.69 -12.21
N SER A 219 -13.47 -14.66 -12.09
CA SER A 219 -14.93 -14.82 -12.14
C SER A 219 -15.45 -14.70 -13.57
N SER A 220 -16.59 -15.36 -13.84
CA SER A 220 -17.20 -15.38 -15.16
C SER A 220 -18.02 -14.12 -15.45
N THR A 221 -18.57 -13.51 -14.40
CA THR A 221 -19.33 -12.25 -14.46
C THR A 221 -18.75 -11.19 -13.53
N PHE A 222 -19.10 -9.92 -13.78
CA PHE A 222 -18.69 -8.83 -12.90
C PHE A 222 -19.35 -8.92 -11.52
N ALA A 223 -20.57 -9.46 -11.42
CA ALA A 223 -21.28 -9.56 -10.15
C ALA A 223 -20.64 -10.60 -9.22
N GLU A 224 -20.24 -11.75 -9.76
CA GLU A 224 -19.40 -12.72 -9.04
C GLU A 224 -18.08 -12.10 -8.58
N ALA A 225 -17.42 -11.34 -9.47
CA ALA A 225 -16.16 -10.68 -9.14
C ALA A 225 -16.33 -9.61 -8.05
N ALA A 226 -17.45 -8.89 -8.04
CA ALA A 226 -17.78 -7.92 -7.01
C ALA A 226 -18.03 -8.59 -5.66
N ALA A 227 -18.78 -9.69 -5.63
CA ALA A 227 -19.00 -10.50 -4.43
C ALA A 227 -17.68 -10.97 -3.83
N GLU A 228 -16.84 -11.63 -4.64
CA GLU A 228 -15.53 -12.11 -4.17
C GLU A 228 -14.65 -10.99 -3.60
N VAL A 229 -14.71 -9.78 -4.18
CA VAL A 229 -13.93 -8.63 -3.70
C VAL A 229 -14.46 -8.04 -2.39
N PHE A 230 -15.78 -8.00 -2.19
CA PHE A 230 -16.35 -7.49 -0.94
C PHE A 230 -16.27 -8.51 0.21
N GLU A 231 -16.23 -9.80 -0.12
CA GLU A 231 -16.29 -10.92 0.84
C GLU A 231 -14.91 -11.52 1.14
N CYS A 232 -13.82 -10.82 0.80
CA CYS A 232 -12.49 -11.14 1.29
C CYS A 232 -11.66 -9.87 1.58
N GLU A 233 -10.56 -10.01 2.34
CA GLU A 233 -9.62 -8.91 2.63
C GLU A 233 -8.30 -9.01 1.83
N ARG A 234 -8.32 -9.73 0.70
CA ARG A 234 -7.12 -9.92 -0.11
C ARG A 234 -6.62 -8.59 -0.67
N LEU A 235 -5.30 -8.42 -0.68
CA LEU A 235 -4.63 -7.18 -1.11
C LEU A 235 -5.10 -5.93 -0.33
N ALA A 236 -5.37 -6.08 0.97
CA ALA A 236 -5.52 -4.95 1.89
C ALA A 236 -4.16 -4.35 2.30
N GLU A 237 -4.17 -3.07 2.67
CA GLU A 237 -3.00 -2.36 3.22
C GLU A 237 -3.32 -1.78 4.58
N GLU A 238 -2.45 -2.04 5.56
CA GLU A 238 -2.58 -1.47 6.90
C GLU A 238 -2.10 -0.02 6.92
N ILE A 239 -2.92 0.83 7.53
CA ILE A 239 -2.64 2.25 7.73
C ILE A 239 -2.75 2.50 9.22
N ARG A 240 -1.65 3.00 9.81
CA ARG A 240 -1.58 3.42 11.21
C ARG A 240 -2.02 4.89 11.29
N ILE A 241 -3.08 5.14 12.05
CA ILE A 241 -3.62 6.47 12.35
C ILE A 241 -3.25 6.79 13.79
N GLU A 242 -2.53 7.89 14.01
CA GLU A 242 -2.24 8.41 15.34
C GLU A 242 -3.40 9.27 15.83
N ALA A 243 -3.84 9.04 17.07
CA ALA A 243 -4.82 9.86 17.74
C ALA A 243 -4.12 10.83 18.70
N ASP A 244 -3.67 11.97 18.19
CA ASP A 244 -2.86 12.98 18.90
C ASP A 244 -3.55 13.64 20.12
N LYS A 245 -4.87 13.49 20.26
CA LYS A 245 -5.68 14.08 21.35
C LYS A 245 -6.79 13.14 21.84
N PRO A 246 -6.42 12.00 22.44
CA PRO A 246 -7.40 11.03 22.92
C PRO A 246 -8.22 11.63 24.08
N GLY A 247 -9.53 11.36 24.09
CA GLY A 247 -10.50 11.94 25.00
C GLY A 247 -10.97 13.35 24.64
N SER A 248 -10.33 14.00 23.67
CA SER A 248 -10.71 15.34 23.23
C SER A 248 -11.96 15.34 22.36
N VAL A 249 -12.72 16.42 22.45
CA VAL A 249 -13.82 16.72 21.51
C VAL A 249 -13.31 17.03 20.10
N THR A 250 -12.01 17.34 19.96
CA THR A 250 -11.40 17.67 18.66
C THR A 250 -10.69 16.45 18.08
N PRO A 251 -11.05 15.98 16.88
CA PRO A 251 -10.38 14.82 16.28
C PRO A 251 -8.92 15.09 15.99
N ALA A 252 -8.12 14.04 16.13
CA ALA A 252 -6.80 13.98 15.52
C ALA A 252 -6.95 13.88 14.00
N ARG A 253 -6.16 14.65 13.24
CA ARG A 253 -6.15 14.62 11.78
C ARG A 253 -4.87 13.96 11.31
N SER A 254 -5.00 12.74 10.79
CA SER A 254 -3.95 12.07 10.01
C SER A 254 -4.33 12.12 8.53
N ASP A 255 -3.38 11.92 7.62
CA ASP A 255 -3.56 12.05 6.17
C ASP A 255 -4.88 11.43 5.64
N GLY A 256 -5.90 12.28 5.44
CA GLY A 256 -7.21 11.91 4.92
C GLY A 256 -8.20 11.30 5.92
N PHE A 257 -7.86 11.18 7.21
CA PHE A 257 -8.72 10.62 8.26
C PHE A 257 -8.79 11.52 9.50
N SER A 258 -9.97 11.56 10.12
CA SER A 258 -10.15 11.97 11.51
C SER A 258 -10.38 10.73 12.37
N ALA A 259 -9.76 10.72 13.55
CA ALA A 259 -10.00 9.70 14.56
C ALA A 259 -10.34 10.34 15.91
N TRP A 260 -11.23 9.69 16.65
CA TRP A 260 -11.62 10.04 18.01
C TRP A 260 -11.50 8.80 18.88
N ILE A 261 -11.09 9.00 20.14
CA ILE A 261 -11.07 7.96 21.16
C ILE A 261 -11.69 8.55 22.41
N ARG A 262 -12.66 7.86 23.00
CA ARG A 262 -13.37 8.33 24.20
C ARG A 262 -13.57 7.20 25.21
N GLY A 263 -13.49 7.55 26.49
CA GLY A 263 -13.86 6.65 27.58
C GLY A 263 -15.32 6.87 27.95
N LEU A 264 -16.13 5.80 27.95
CA LEU A 264 -17.53 5.81 28.34
C LEU A 264 -17.69 5.24 29.75
N THR A 265 -18.40 5.97 30.61
CA THR A 265 -18.68 5.61 32.01
C THR A 265 -20.06 4.96 32.14
N GLU A 266 -20.40 4.40 33.32
CA GLU A 266 -21.72 3.79 33.58
C GLU A 266 -22.90 4.77 33.41
N GLU A 267 -22.67 6.08 33.43
CA GLU A 267 -23.72 7.08 33.19
C GLU A 267 -24.02 7.29 31.70
N ASP A 268 -23.14 6.81 30.81
CA ASP A 268 -23.24 6.96 29.34
C ASP A 268 -23.97 5.77 28.67
N ASP A 269 -24.60 4.89 29.46
CA ASP A 269 -25.03 3.50 29.15
C ASP A 269 -26.15 3.32 28.08
N SER A 270 -26.44 4.35 27.28
CA SER A 270 -27.50 4.26 26.27
C SER A 270 -27.06 3.68 24.93
N ILE A 271 -25.75 3.51 24.70
CA ILE A 271 -25.22 3.11 23.38
C ILE A 271 -24.29 1.91 23.53
N THR A 272 -24.85 0.72 23.35
CA THR A 272 -24.09 -0.51 23.23
C THR A 272 -24.06 -0.97 21.77
N GLY A 273 -22.86 -1.09 21.18
CA GLY A 273 -22.67 -1.75 19.89
C GLY A 273 -22.02 -0.86 18.83
N HIS A 274 -21.78 -1.47 17.67
CA HIS A 274 -21.22 -0.81 16.49
C HIS A 274 -22.31 -0.07 15.75
N TYR A 275 -22.01 1.15 15.31
CA TYR A 275 -22.96 1.92 14.52
C TYR A 275 -22.25 2.83 13.53
N MET A 276 -22.93 3.10 12.44
CA MET A 276 -22.49 4.03 11.41
C MET A 276 -23.34 5.30 11.52
N ASN A 277 -22.71 6.43 11.78
CA ASN A 277 -23.42 7.71 11.86
C ASN A 277 -23.08 8.63 10.68
N VAL A 278 -24.09 9.34 10.17
CA VAL A 278 -23.92 10.34 9.11
C VAL A 278 -23.20 11.59 9.64
N GLU A 279 -23.42 11.92 10.91
CA GLU A 279 -22.72 12.98 11.62
C GLU A 279 -21.74 12.36 12.62
N PRO A 280 -20.57 12.99 12.89
CA PRO A 280 -19.83 12.64 14.10
C PRO A 280 -20.78 12.79 15.29
N PRO A 281 -20.61 12.03 16.40
CA PRO A 281 -21.42 12.24 17.60
C PRO A 281 -21.23 13.69 18.08
N ALA A 282 -22.12 14.58 17.63
CA ALA A 282 -21.98 16.01 17.71
C ALA A 282 -22.92 16.55 18.80
N GLU A 283 -22.35 17.44 19.61
CA GLU A 283 -23.02 18.45 20.44
C GLU A 283 -23.25 18.13 21.93
N GLU A 284 -23.26 16.88 22.39
CA GLU A 284 -23.33 16.55 23.84
C GLU A 284 -22.11 15.76 24.37
N THR A 285 -21.04 15.66 23.59
CA THR A 285 -19.84 14.92 23.96
C THR A 285 -19.04 15.67 25.03
N LYS A 286 -19.12 15.22 26.29
CA LYS A 286 -18.22 15.65 27.36
C LYS A 286 -16.79 15.21 27.03
N SER A 287 -15.81 16.07 27.32
CA SER A 287 -14.40 15.68 27.26
C SER A 287 -14.15 14.51 28.20
N SER A 288 -13.43 13.49 27.73
CA SER A 288 -12.93 12.39 28.54
C SER A 288 -11.41 12.45 28.67
N GLU A 289 -10.78 13.61 28.40
CA GLU A 289 -9.33 13.82 28.49
C GLU A 289 -8.79 13.53 29.89
N ASP A 290 -9.55 13.89 30.92
CA ASP A 290 -9.15 13.77 32.33
C ASP A 290 -9.56 12.45 32.99
N VAL A 291 -10.26 11.58 32.28
CA VAL A 291 -10.70 10.27 32.78
C VAL A 291 -9.48 9.35 32.88
N LEU A 292 -9.31 8.66 34.02
CA LEU A 292 -8.24 7.67 34.17
C LEU A 292 -8.55 6.45 33.29
N LEU A 293 -7.56 5.88 32.61
CA LEU A 293 -7.77 4.77 31.67
C LEU A 293 -8.50 3.55 32.25
N LYS A 294 -8.40 3.34 33.57
CA LYS A 294 -9.05 2.24 34.31
C LYS A 294 -10.54 2.48 34.59
N ASP A 295 -10.99 3.73 34.57
CA ASP A 295 -12.33 4.13 35.00
C ASP A 295 -13.42 3.88 33.94
N PRO A 296 -13.17 4.07 32.62
CA PRO A 296 -14.14 3.77 31.59
C PRO A 296 -14.57 2.31 31.67
N ARG A 297 -15.87 2.09 31.57
CA ARG A 297 -16.40 0.74 31.30
C ARG A 297 -16.06 0.33 29.88
N ARG A 298 -16.09 1.28 28.94
CA ARG A 298 -15.83 1.05 27.51
C ARG A 298 -14.93 2.12 26.94
N ILE A 299 -14.14 1.75 25.95
CA ILE A 299 -13.44 2.70 25.11
C ILE A 299 -14.10 2.65 23.74
N GLU A 300 -14.46 3.83 23.22
CA GLU A 300 -15.03 3.96 21.89
C GLU A 300 -14.04 4.68 20.97
N VAL A 301 -13.86 4.12 19.78
CA VAL A 301 -13.08 4.66 18.69
C VAL A 301 -14.02 5.03 17.55
N ALA A 302 -13.95 6.29 17.14
CA ALA A 302 -14.60 6.74 15.92
C ALA A 302 -13.57 7.08 14.85
N ILE A 303 -13.85 6.74 13.59
CA ILE A 303 -12.97 7.01 12.46
C ILE A 303 -13.81 7.53 11.32
N ARG A 304 -13.39 8.65 10.75
CA ARG A 304 -14.03 9.24 9.58
C ARG A 304 -12.96 9.55 8.54
N ARG A 305 -13.10 8.97 7.35
CA ARG A 305 -12.32 9.46 6.21
C ARG A 305 -12.90 10.80 5.75
N HIS A 306 -12.06 11.82 5.66
CA HIS A 306 -12.44 13.05 4.98
C HIS A 306 -12.41 12.76 3.47
N PRO A 307 -13.55 12.72 2.78
CA PRO A 307 -13.49 12.72 1.33
C PRO A 307 -12.84 14.05 0.90
N ALA A 308 -11.98 14.04 -0.11
CA ALA A 308 -11.98 15.18 -1.02
C ALA A 308 -13.44 15.27 -1.49
N MET A 309 -14.08 16.44 -1.36
CA MET A 309 -15.50 16.67 -1.67
C MET A 309 -15.79 16.53 -3.19
N HIS A 310 -15.35 15.44 -3.81
CA HIS A 310 -15.46 15.15 -5.23
C HIS A 310 -16.35 13.93 -5.42
N GLU A 311 -17.25 14.02 -6.40
CA GLU A 311 -18.19 12.95 -6.74
C GLU A 311 -17.51 11.66 -7.18
N ARG A 312 -16.24 11.72 -7.60
CA ARG A 312 -15.44 10.57 -8.05
C ARG A 312 -14.74 9.84 -6.91
N SER A 313 -14.66 10.45 -5.73
CA SER A 313 -14.02 9.89 -4.56
C SER A 313 -14.79 8.67 -4.08
N VAL A 314 -14.07 7.57 -3.92
CA VAL A 314 -14.56 6.34 -3.31
C VAL A 314 -13.53 5.88 -2.29
N PHE A 315 -13.99 5.26 -1.21
CA PHE A 315 -13.11 4.66 -0.24
C PHE A 315 -13.74 3.41 0.34
N CYS A 316 -12.88 2.51 0.82
CA CYS A 316 -13.27 1.35 1.58
C CYS A 316 -12.14 1.00 2.56
N TYR A 317 -12.47 0.86 3.84
CA TYR A 317 -11.52 0.43 4.87
C TYR A 317 -12.23 -0.36 5.98
N SER A 318 -11.55 -1.27 6.66
CA SER A 318 -12.02 -1.90 7.90
C SER A 318 -11.14 -1.47 9.07
N VAL A 319 -11.68 -1.47 10.30
CA VAL A 319 -10.85 -1.35 11.51
C VAL A 319 -10.24 -2.71 11.78
N HIS A 320 -8.93 -2.76 11.95
CA HIS A 320 -8.22 -4.01 12.17
C HIS A 320 -7.78 -4.19 13.61
N GLN A 321 -7.23 -3.12 14.21
CA GLN A 321 -6.68 -3.17 15.56
C GLN A 321 -6.67 -1.76 16.15
N VAL A 322 -6.85 -1.68 17.46
CA VAL A 322 -6.64 -0.45 18.24
C VAL A 322 -5.55 -0.71 19.27
N GLU A 323 -4.52 0.11 19.25
CA GLU A 323 -3.41 0.10 20.19
C GLU A 323 -3.58 1.29 21.15
N VAL A 324 -3.78 1.00 22.43
CA VAL A 324 -3.82 2.00 23.50
C VAL A 324 -2.62 1.75 24.40
N GLY A 325 -1.61 2.61 24.31
CA GLY A 325 -0.38 2.48 25.08
C GLY A 325 -0.08 3.71 25.91
N THR A 326 0.86 3.55 26.83
CA THR A 326 1.50 4.69 27.49
C THR A 326 2.94 4.78 27.02
N CYS A 327 3.43 6.00 26.81
CA CYS A 327 4.87 6.17 26.70
C CYS A 327 5.50 6.11 28.08
N GLY A 328 6.63 5.41 28.17
CA GLY A 328 7.65 5.79 29.13
C GLY A 328 8.06 7.22 28.79
N ASP A 329 8.02 8.12 29.76
CA ASP A 329 8.62 9.43 29.57
C ASP A 329 10.10 9.19 29.23
N ASP A 330 10.63 9.86 28.21
CA ASP A 330 12.07 9.82 27.83
C ASP A 330 12.99 10.33 28.96
N GLU A 331 12.47 10.57 30.16
CA GLU A 331 13.21 10.86 31.38
C GLU A 331 13.85 9.57 31.93
N GLU A 332 15.04 9.29 31.43
CA GLU A 332 16.08 8.51 32.11
C GLU A 332 15.63 7.20 32.77
N GLY A 333 15.06 6.31 31.94
CA GLY A 333 15.20 4.87 32.11
C GLY A 333 14.16 4.20 33.01
N LEU A 334 13.64 3.10 32.47
CA LEU A 334 12.92 2.01 33.15
C LEU A 334 11.38 2.06 33.17
N GLU A 335 10.72 2.43 32.08
CA GLU A 335 9.41 1.84 31.78
C GLU A 335 9.42 1.29 30.35
N GLU A 336 9.23 -0.02 30.19
CA GLU A 336 8.95 -0.61 28.88
C GLU A 336 7.66 0.00 28.34
N ASP A 337 7.63 0.39 27.06
CA ASP A 337 6.41 0.83 26.38
C ASP A 337 5.35 -0.26 26.54
N THR A 338 4.42 -0.04 27.47
CA THR A 338 3.34 -1.00 27.71
C THR A 338 2.16 -0.58 26.85
N CYS A 339 1.75 -1.47 25.95
CA CYS A 339 0.67 -1.25 25.00
C CYS A 339 -0.40 -2.32 25.18
N ILE A 340 -1.64 -1.88 25.37
CA ILE A 340 -2.80 -2.75 25.33
C ILE A 340 -3.29 -2.77 23.88
N VAL A 341 -3.41 -3.99 23.35
CA VAL A 341 -3.85 -4.23 21.98
C VAL A 341 -5.29 -4.75 22.04
N ALA A 342 -6.23 -3.87 21.75
CA ALA A 342 -7.61 -4.27 21.52
C ALA A 342 -7.71 -4.76 20.06
N SER A 343 -7.59 -6.08 19.88
CA SER A 343 -7.81 -6.77 18.59
C SER A 343 -9.03 -7.67 18.58
N GLU A 344 -9.53 -8.07 19.75
CA GLU A 344 -10.67 -8.97 19.92
C GLU A 344 -11.86 -8.19 20.46
N GLY A 345 -12.89 -7.97 19.66
CA GLY A 345 -14.05 -7.15 20.06
C GLY A 345 -14.97 -6.68 18.94
N PHE A 346 -14.63 -6.94 17.68
CA PHE A 346 -15.46 -6.52 16.54
C PHE A 346 -16.75 -7.36 16.45
N ALA A 347 -17.76 -7.01 17.24
CA ALA A 347 -19.10 -7.59 17.36
C ALA A 347 -19.97 -7.65 16.07
N PHE A 348 -19.39 -7.43 14.90
CA PHE A 348 -20.02 -7.78 13.64
C PHE A 348 -18.95 -8.25 12.67
N THR A 349 -18.90 -9.57 12.48
CA THR A 349 -18.09 -10.17 11.44
C THR A 349 -19.03 -10.78 10.42
N HIS A 350 -18.78 -10.52 9.14
CA HIS A 350 -19.37 -11.37 8.09
C HIS A 350 -18.42 -12.55 7.89
N VAL A 351 -18.94 -13.66 7.40
CA VAL A 351 -18.13 -14.87 7.20
C VAL A 351 -17.49 -14.85 5.82
N ASP A 352 -16.16 -14.99 5.75
CA ASP A 352 -15.47 -15.26 4.50
C ASP A 352 -16.01 -16.59 3.93
N PRO A 353 -16.67 -16.60 2.76
CA PRO A 353 -17.32 -17.78 2.22
C PRO A 353 -16.32 -18.89 1.83
N HIS A 354 -15.04 -18.55 1.66
CA HIS A 354 -13.99 -19.51 1.29
C HIS A 354 -13.31 -20.13 2.50
N THR A 355 -13.12 -19.37 3.58
CA THR A 355 -12.36 -19.82 4.76
C THR A 355 -13.23 -20.12 5.97
N GLY A 356 -14.46 -19.60 6.01
CA GLY A 356 -15.33 -19.65 7.18
C GLY A 356 -14.88 -18.73 8.32
N ALA A 357 -13.84 -17.91 8.11
CA ALA A 357 -13.34 -17.00 9.13
C ALA A 357 -14.22 -15.75 9.23
N GLY A 358 -14.35 -15.22 10.45
CA GLY A 358 -14.96 -13.91 10.65
C GLY A 358 -14.10 -12.81 10.02
N MET A 359 -14.74 -11.91 9.28
CA MET A 359 -14.11 -10.73 8.67
C MET A 359 -14.65 -9.44 9.28
N PRO A 360 -13.80 -8.44 9.54
CA PRO A 360 -14.25 -7.19 10.13
C PRO A 360 -15.20 -6.45 9.19
N ILE A 361 -16.14 -5.71 9.78
CA ILE A 361 -16.94 -4.72 9.03
C ILE A 361 -16.01 -3.73 8.34
N PHE A 362 -16.43 -3.31 7.14
CA PHE A 362 -15.79 -2.22 6.43
C PHE A 362 -16.67 -0.98 6.37
N SER A 363 -16.04 0.17 6.47
CA SER A 363 -16.59 1.44 6.06
C SER A 363 -16.41 1.68 4.57
N MET A 364 -17.40 2.29 3.93
CA MET A 364 -17.29 2.70 2.54
C MET A 364 -17.78 4.13 2.31
N GLY A 365 -17.29 4.73 1.22
CA GLY A 365 -17.76 6.01 0.73
C GLY A 365 -18.00 5.96 -0.76
N LEU A 366 -19.14 6.49 -1.17
CA LEU A 366 -19.62 6.49 -2.54
C LEU A 366 -20.55 7.69 -2.73
N LEU A 367 -20.36 8.45 -3.82
CA LEU A 367 -21.27 9.55 -4.20
C LEU A 367 -21.58 10.52 -3.04
N ARG A 368 -20.50 11.06 -2.45
CA ARG A 368 -20.50 11.99 -1.30
C ARG A 368 -21.01 11.41 0.03
N CYS A 369 -21.41 10.14 0.07
CA CYS A 369 -21.65 9.46 1.34
C CYS A 369 -20.33 9.31 2.10
N SER A 370 -20.28 9.85 3.32
CA SER A 370 -19.20 9.70 4.28
C SER A 370 -19.83 9.54 5.65
N MET A 371 -19.84 8.30 6.13
CA MET A 371 -20.30 7.97 7.48
C MET A 371 -19.07 7.82 8.39
N THR A 372 -19.24 8.21 9.65
CA THR A 372 -18.28 7.95 10.71
C THR A 372 -18.45 6.49 11.13
N HIS A 373 -17.36 5.74 11.07
CA HIS A 373 -17.27 4.40 11.67
C HIS A 373 -17.13 4.55 13.17
N VAL A 374 -17.92 3.83 13.95
CA VAL A 374 -17.84 3.85 15.40
C VAL A 374 -17.77 2.43 15.93
N GLU A 375 -16.77 2.19 16.76
CA GLU A 375 -16.43 0.89 17.34
C GLU A 375 -16.24 1.06 18.86
N SER A 376 -16.80 0.17 19.67
CA SER A 376 -16.60 0.18 21.13
C SER A 376 -16.21 -1.19 21.63
N TRP A 377 -15.24 -1.28 22.56
CA TRP A 377 -14.94 -2.52 23.30
C TRP A 377 -15.09 -2.31 24.80
N ASP A 378 -15.41 -3.41 25.49
CA ASP A 378 -15.50 -3.45 26.94
C ASP A 378 -14.10 -3.46 27.54
N ASN A 379 -13.84 -2.49 28.43
CA ASN A 379 -12.54 -2.29 29.07
C ASN A 379 -12.28 -3.30 30.20
N HIS A 380 -13.19 -4.24 30.47
CA HIS A 380 -13.21 -5.05 31.69
C HIS A 380 -11.94 -5.89 31.87
N GLU A 381 -11.46 -6.52 30.80
CA GLU A 381 -10.26 -7.37 30.82
C GLU A 381 -8.97 -6.55 30.95
N ASP A 382 -9.00 -5.30 30.49
CA ASP A 382 -7.85 -4.39 30.47
C ASP A 382 -7.77 -3.49 31.72
N LYS A 383 -8.80 -3.48 32.58
CA LYS A 383 -8.89 -2.58 33.76
C LYS A 383 -7.70 -2.69 34.70
N GLU A 384 -7.18 -3.90 34.92
CA GLU A 384 -6.05 -4.13 35.82
C GLU A 384 -4.77 -3.49 35.25
N ALA A 385 -4.48 -3.76 33.97
CA ALA A 385 -3.33 -3.18 33.27
C ALA A 385 -3.42 -1.64 33.18
N PHE A 386 -4.59 -1.09 32.84
CA PHE A 386 -4.81 0.36 32.88
C PHE A 386 -4.75 0.94 34.32
N GLY A 387 -5.11 0.14 35.32
CA GLY A 387 -5.06 0.50 36.73
C GLY A 387 -3.64 0.70 37.24
N GLU A 388 -2.71 -0.15 36.83
CA GLU A 388 -1.28 -0.06 37.17
C GLU A 388 -0.63 1.20 36.60
N TRP A 389 -1.05 1.64 35.41
CA TRP A 389 -0.49 2.82 34.75
C TRP A 389 -0.83 4.14 35.45
N GLY A 390 -2.01 4.22 36.09
CA GLY A 390 -2.47 5.45 36.75
C GLY A 390 -2.60 6.69 35.85
N LYS A 391 -2.56 6.51 34.52
CA LYS A 391 -2.57 7.61 33.54
C LYS A 391 -3.99 7.99 33.11
N LYS A 392 -4.17 9.26 32.73
CA LYS A 392 -5.36 9.79 32.09
C LYS A 392 -5.40 9.40 30.61
N LEU A 393 -6.59 9.34 30.01
CA LEU A 393 -6.76 9.00 28.60
C LEU A 393 -5.93 9.92 27.68
N GLN A 394 -5.88 11.23 27.95
CA GLN A 394 -5.08 12.19 27.16
C GLN A 394 -3.56 11.92 27.20
N GLN A 395 -3.08 11.18 28.19
CA GLN A 395 -1.66 10.83 28.37
C GLN A 395 -1.28 9.52 27.67
N ALA A 396 -2.26 8.80 27.12
CA ALA A 396 -2.02 7.59 26.35
C ALA A 396 -1.63 7.92 24.91
N LYS A 397 -0.64 7.21 24.36
CA LYS A 397 -0.44 7.14 22.92
C LYS A 397 -1.41 6.13 22.33
N ASN A 398 -2.21 6.59 21.39
CA ASN A 398 -3.23 5.76 20.79
C ASN A 398 -3.00 5.66 19.29
N HIS A 399 -2.95 4.43 18.80
CA HIS A 399 -2.86 4.15 17.38
C HIS A 399 -4.02 3.28 16.94
N ILE A 400 -4.65 3.69 15.86
CA ILE A 400 -5.73 2.92 15.23
C ILE A 400 -5.18 2.38 13.93
N ILE A 401 -5.17 1.07 13.78
CA ILE A 401 -4.74 0.39 12.57
C ILE A 401 -5.99 0.02 11.77
N ILE A 402 -6.13 0.65 10.61
CA ILE A 402 -7.17 0.31 9.64
C ILE A 402 -6.58 -0.47 8.48
N ARG A 403 -7.40 -1.25 7.78
CA ARG A 403 -7.07 -1.88 6.51
C ARG A 403 -7.78 -1.16 5.38
N SER A 404 -7.03 -0.56 4.46
CA SER A 404 -7.58 -0.01 3.22
C SER A 404 -7.74 -1.10 2.16
N HIS A 405 -8.87 -1.07 1.45
CA HIS A 405 -9.26 -2.11 0.48
C HIS A 405 -9.30 -1.56 -0.95
N PRO A 406 -8.16 -1.48 -1.66
CA PRO A 406 -8.09 -0.86 -2.99
C PRO A 406 -8.91 -1.63 -4.05
N MET A 407 -9.01 -2.95 -3.95
CA MET A 407 -9.88 -3.75 -4.85
C MET A 407 -11.36 -3.42 -4.63
N ARG A 408 -11.81 -3.29 -3.37
CA ARG A 408 -13.18 -2.82 -3.06
C ARG A 408 -13.43 -1.42 -3.58
N CYS A 409 -12.46 -0.51 -3.45
CA CYS A 409 -12.54 0.84 -4.04
C CYS A 409 -12.72 0.81 -5.56
N LEU A 410 -12.05 -0.10 -6.29
CA LEU A 410 -12.25 -0.23 -7.74
C LEU A 410 -13.66 -0.71 -8.09
N VAL A 411 -14.20 -1.67 -7.34
CA VAL A 411 -15.59 -2.15 -7.51
C VAL A 411 -16.60 -1.05 -7.15
N LEU A 412 -16.36 -0.30 -6.06
CA LEU A 412 -17.15 0.88 -5.71
C LEU A 412 -17.10 1.94 -6.81
N HIS A 413 -15.96 2.13 -7.47
CA HIS A 413 -15.87 3.05 -8.61
C HIS A 413 -16.70 2.55 -9.82
N CYS A 414 -16.74 1.24 -10.08
CA CYS A 414 -17.67 0.66 -11.05
C CYS A 414 -19.13 0.92 -10.66
N LEU A 415 -19.50 0.68 -9.40
CA LEU A 415 -20.84 0.95 -8.88
C LEU A 415 -21.22 2.43 -9.06
N ARG A 416 -20.29 3.34 -8.74
CA ARG A 416 -20.45 4.78 -8.98
C ARG A 416 -20.81 5.08 -10.44
N MET A 417 -20.01 4.56 -11.38
CA MET A 417 -20.27 4.76 -12.82
C MET A 417 -21.61 4.15 -13.23
N MET A 418 -21.94 2.95 -12.74
CA MET A 418 -23.21 2.29 -13.01
C MET A 418 -24.41 3.10 -12.54
N ILE A 419 -24.33 3.69 -11.34
CA ILE A 419 -25.38 4.56 -10.79
C ILE A 419 -25.52 5.84 -11.62
N CYS A 420 -24.41 6.52 -11.91
CA CYS A 420 -24.42 7.76 -12.68
C CYS A 420 -24.90 7.57 -14.13
N GLU A 421 -24.62 6.42 -14.74
CA GLU A 421 -25.00 6.09 -16.12
C GLU A 421 -26.35 5.37 -16.21
N GLY A 422 -26.96 4.99 -15.08
CA GLY A 422 -28.28 4.36 -15.03
C GLY A 422 -28.31 2.87 -15.40
N HIS A 423 -27.24 2.12 -15.13
CA HIS A 423 -27.17 0.66 -15.36
C HIS A 423 -27.87 -0.13 -14.24
N TRP A 424 -29.18 0.06 -14.07
CA TRP A 424 -29.95 -0.48 -12.93
C TRP A 424 -30.00 -2.01 -12.88
N ALA A 425 -30.08 -2.68 -14.03
CA ALA A 425 -30.07 -4.14 -14.10
C ALA A 425 -28.73 -4.70 -13.61
N ASP A 426 -27.61 -4.05 -13.95
CA ASP A 426 -26.29 -4.47 -13.46
C ASP A 426 -26.18 -4.27 -11.94
N ILE A 427 -26.71 -3.17 -11.41
CA ILE A 427 -26.73 -2.89 -9.96
C ILE A 427 -27.54 -3.97 -9.22
N GLN A 428 -28.69 -4.36 -9.76
CA GLN A 428 -29.50 -5.46 -9.25
C GLN A 428 -28.71 -6.78 -9.20
N VAL A 429 -28.08 -7.17 -10.31
CA VAL A 429 -27.33 -8.43 -10.38
C VAL A 429 -26.19 -8.42 -9.36
N VAL A 430 -25.46 -7.31 -9.22
CA VAL A 430 -24.40 -7.18 -8.20
C VAL A 430 -24.96 -7.31 -6.79
N GLY A 431 -26.01 -6.56 -6.44
CA GLY A 431 -26.61 -6.60 -5.10
C GLY A 431 -27.18 -7.97 -4.73
N SER A 432 -27.63 -8.76 -5.71
CA SER A 432 -28.10 -10.15 -5.50
C SER A 432 -27.00 -11.21 -5.45
N SER A 433 -25.80 -10.91 -5.96
CA SER A 433 -24.66 -11.84 -5.98
C SER A 433 -23.81 -11.75 -4.70
N ILE A 434 -23.87 -10.63 -4.00
CA ILE A 434 -23.22 -10.44 -2.70
C ILE A 434 -24.09 -11.12 -1.62
N THR A 435 -23.43 -11.78 -0.68
CA THR A 435 -24.02 -12.32 0.56
C THR A 435 -24.90 -11.28 1.23
N ARG A 436 -26.04 -11.74 1.74
CA ARG A 436 -27.08 -10.84 2.23
C ARG A 436 -26.59 -9.90 3.32
N GLU A 437 -25.78 -10.40 4.25
CA GLU A 437 -25.18 -9.62 5.35
C GLU A 437 -24.37 -8.43 4.82
N VAL A 438 -23.46 -8.69 3.87
CA VAL A 438 -22.61 -7.65 3.27
C VAL A 438 -23.45 -6.69 2.42
N ALA A 439 -24.43 -7.21 1.66
CA ALA A 439 -25.25 -6.42 0.79
C ALA A 439 -26.21 -5.48 1.56
N GLU A 440 -26.77 -5.93 2.68
CA GLU A 440 -27.56 -5.13 3.61
C GLU A 440 -26.71 -4.05 4.30
N HIS A 441 -25.50 -4.40 4.75
CA HIS A 441 -24.55 -3.42 5.29
C HIS A 441 -24.22 -2.31 4.29
N MET A 442 -23.94 -2.67 3.04
CA MET A 442 -23.70 -1.70 1.96
C MET A 442 -24.93 -0.83 1.67
N ALA A 443 -26.15 -1.36 1.83
CA ALA A 443 -27.38 -0.62 1.59
C ALA A 443 -27.50 0.62 2.51
N ILE A 444 -26.98 0.57 3.73
CA ILE A 444 -26.93 1.71 4.66
C ILE A 444 -26.19 2.91 4.02
N TYR A 445 -25.07 2.66 3.35
CA TYR A 445 -24.30 3.70 2.66
C TYR A 445 -25.02 4.17 1.39
N LEU A 446 -25.61 3.25 0.63
CA LEU A 446 -26.36 3.58 -0.58
C LEU A 446 -27.58 4.48 -0.27
N ALA A 447 -28.19 4.32 0.90
CA ALA A 447 -29.30 5.15 1.38
C ALA A 447 -28.88 6.61 1.66
N ASN A 448 -27.61 6.84 1.98
CA ASN A 448 -27.10 8.14 2.45
C ASN A 448 -26.27 8.90 1.39
N MET A 449 -26.37 8.51 0.11
CA MET A 449 -25.69 9.20 -0.99
C MET A 449 -26.38 10.52 -1.36
N THR A 450 -25.59 11.53 -1.77
CA THR A 450 -26.08 12.91 -1.99
C THR A 450 -25.58 13.55 -3.29
N ALA A 451 -25.35 12.74 -4.32
CA ALA A 451 -24.89 13.23 -5.63
C ALA A 451 -26.04 13.74 -6.52
N ASP A 452 -25.73 14.75 -7.34
CA ASP A 452 -26.69 15.39 -8.25
C ASP A 452 -27.23 14.38 -9.27
N GLY A 453 -28.56 14.35 -9.46
CA GLY A 453 -29.22 13.44 -10.39
C GLY A 453 -29.32 11.98 -9.91
N VAL A 454 -28.84 11.65 -8.71
CA VAL A 454 -28.94 10.32 -8.12
C VAL A 454 -30.07 10.29 -7.09
N SER A 455 -30.97 9.31 -7.21
CA SER A 455 -32.00 9.03 -6.21
C SER A 455 -31.59 7.83 -5.34
N PRO A 456 -31.31 8.02 -4.04
CA PRO A 456 -30.97 6.92 -3.14
C PRO A 456 -32.04 5.83 -3.13
N LEU A 457 -33.32 6.21 -3.11
CA LEU A 457 -34.44 5.26 -3.16
C LEU A 457 -34.40 4.38 -4.43
N ARG A 458 -34.08 4.95 -5.58
CA ARG A 458 -33.95 4.20 -6.84
C ARG A 458 -32.78 3.22 -6.79
N VAL A 459 -31.64 3.67 -6.26
CA VAL A 459 -30.45 2.81 -6.09
C VAL A 459 -30.78 1.65 -5.14
N LEU A 460 -31.39 1.92 -3.99
CA LEU A 460 -31.80 0.91 -3.02
C LEU A 460 -32.79 -0.08 -3.61
N THR A 461 -33.79 0.41 -4.35
CA THR A 461 -34.78 -0.45 -5.00
C THR A 461 -34.11 -1.39 -6.00
N ALA A 462 -33.16 -0.90 -6.80
CA ALA A 462 -32.39 -1.75 -7.70
C ALA A 462 -31.48 -2.73 -6.93
N TRP A 463 -30.73 -2.25 -5.94
CA TRP A 463 -29.78 -3.04 -5.14
C TRP A 463 -30.44 -4.23 -4.43
N MET A 464 -31.60 -3.99 -3.81
CA MET A 464 -32.35 -5.00 -3.07
C MET A 464 -33.31 -5.81 -3.95
N SER A 465 -33.44 -5.45 -5.23
CA SER A 465 -34.33 -6.19 -6.13
C SER A 465 -33.77 -7.59 -6.40
N GLY A 466 -34.55 -8.62 -6.10
CA GLY A 466 -34.11 -10.01 -6.21
C GLY A 466 -33.71 -10.66 -4.89
N TRP A 467 -33.72 -9.93 -3.78
CA TRP A 467 -33.63 -10.56 -2.45
C TRP A 467 -34.94 -11.26 -2.11
N ASP A 468 -34.86 -12.51 -1.67
CA ASP A 468 -36.03 -13.25 -1.20
C ASP A 468 -36.62 -12.58 0.05
N ARG A 469 -37.95 -12.43 0.07
CA ARG A 469 -38.70 -11.84 1.18
C ARG A 469 -38.65 -12.68 2.45
N GLN A 470 -38.24 -13.95 2.37
CA GLN A 470 -38.35 -14.90 3.48
C GLN A 470 -37.18 -14.92 4.47
N ARG A 471 -36.03 -14.29 4.19
CA ARG A 471 -34.98 -14.09 5.20
C ARG A 471 -35.17 -12.72 5.83
N HIS A 472 -35.72 -12.67 7.04
CA HIS A 472 -35.92 -11.42 7.78
C HIS A 472 -34.62 -10.98 8.46
N MET A 473 -34.51 -9.67 8.73
CA MET A 473 -33.48 -9.03 9.57
C MET A 473 -33.42 -9.55 11.02
N ASP A 474 -34.30 -10.47 11.43
CA ASP A 474 -34.44 -10.94 12.81
C ASP A 474 -33.25 -11.77 13.32
N GLU A 475 -32.31 -12.13 12.43
CA GLU A 475 -31.04 -12.77 12.81
C GLU A 475 -29.95 -11.76 13.21
N TRP A 476 -30.12 -10.46 12.95
CA TRP A 476 -29.17 -9.41 13.35
C TRP A 476 -29.08 -9.15 14.86
N ASP A 477 -30.09 -9.55 15.63
CA ASP A 477 -30.18 -9.26 17.07
C ASP A 477 -29.90 -10.48 17.96
N LYS A 478 -29.66 -11.67 17.37
CA LYS A 478 -29.61 -12.96 18.08
C LYS A 478 -28.23 -13.58 18.24
N GLY A 479 -27.17 -12.83 17.94
CA GLY A 479 -25.80 -13.14 18.36
C GLY A 479 -25.38 -12.27 19.52
N ARG A 480 -26.04 -12.41 20.68
CA ARG A 480 -25.57 -11.85 21.97
C ARG A 480 -25.11 -12.97 22.87
#